data_AF-A0A6A0IK76-F1
#
_entry.id   AF-A0A6A0IK76-F1
#
_cell.length_a   1.000
_cell.length_b   1.000
_cell.length_c   1.000
_cell.angle_alpha   90.00
_cell.angle_beta   90.00
_cell.angle_gamma   90.00
#
_symmetry.space_group_name_H-M   'P 1'
#
loop_
_entity.id
_entity.type
_entity.pdbx_description
1 polymer ?
#
loop_
_entity_poly.entity_id
_entity_poly.type
_entity_poly.pdbx_seq_one_letter_code
_entity_poly.pdbx_strand_id
1 'polypeptide(L)'
;MTGMWHVLVSSASGELVESLRRAEPDGAVVLSARGVDETLERLGRSARVDAVVTDDPDVEAAIREEVPGSLPVLVVTGETGPEEAWRALEALLGGGEAP
;
A
#
# COMPACT_ATOMS: atom_id res chain seq x y z
N MET A 1 -7.03 3.10 -17.11
CA MET A 1 -5.66 3.61 -17.06
C MET A 1 -4.77 2.44 -16.66
N THR A 2 -4.08 1.78 -17.60
CA THR A 2 -3.19 0.65 -17.26
C THR A 2 -1.77 1.19 -17.08
N GLY A 3 -1.51 1.78 -15.92
CA GLY A 3 -0.16 2.06 -15.44
C GLY A 3 0.30 0.92 -14.53
N MET A 4 1.58 0.55 -14.58
CA MET A 4 2.11 -0.48 -13.69
C MET A 4 2.36 0.11 -12.29
N TRP A 5 1.55 -0.25 -11.30
CA TRP A 5 1.64 0.27 -9.93
C TRP A 5 2.46 -0.64 -9.03
N HIS A 6 3.38 -0.07 -8.26
CA HIS A 6 4.15 -0.77 -7.25
C HIS A 6 3.55 -0.45 -5.88
N VAL A 7 2.89 -1.43 -5.29
CA VAL A 7 2.23 -1.28 -3.99
C VAL A 7 3.01 -2.06 -2.96
N LEU A 8 3.44 -1.37 -1.90
CA LEU A 8 4.08 -2.02 -0.76
C LEU A 8 3.02 -2.31 0.30
N VAL A 9 2.84 -3.58 0.64
CA VAL A 9 1.94 -4.01 1.71
C VAL A 9 2.77 -4.29 2.95
N SER A 10 2.58 -3.50 3.99
CA SER A 10 3.15 -3.75 5.32
C SER A 10 2.10 -4.40 6.19
N SER A 11 2.36 -5.60 6.68
CA SER A 11 1.48 -6.25 7.65
C SER A 11 2.26 -7.19 8.54
N ALA A 12 1.90 -7.28 9.81
CA ALA A 12 2.39 -8.35 10.68
C ALA A 12 1.88 -9.72 10.20
N SER A 13 0.69 -9.74 9.60
CA SER A 13 0.00 -10.93 9.13
C SER A 13 0.25 -11.13 7.63
N GLY A 14 0.75 -12.31 7.23
CA GLY A 14 0.92 -12.63 5.81
C GLY A 14 -0.40 -12.65 5.02
N GLU A 15 -1.54 -12.72 5.71
CA GLU A 15 -2.86 -12.82 5.09
C GLU A 15 -3.25 -11.58 4.28
N LEU A 16 -2.89 -10.37 4.72
CA LEU A 16 -3.21 -9.15 3.99
C LEU A 16 -2.49 -9.12 2.64
N VAL A 17 -1.19 -9.46 2.65
CA VAL A 17 -0.35 -9.54 1.45
C VAL A 17 -0.92 -10.56 0.46
N GLU A 18 -1.23 -11.76 0.93
CA GLU A 18 -1.73 -12.85 0.08
C GLU A 18 -3.13 -12.55 -0.47
N SER A 19 -3.98 -11.89 0.33
CA SER A 19 -5.32 -11.49 -0.10
C SER A 19 -5.28 -10.41 -1.18
N LEU A 20 -4.42 -9.40 -1.03
CA LEU A 20 -4.23 -8.36 -2.05
C LEU A 20 -3.63 -8.92 -3.34
N ARG A 21 -2.66 -9.83 -3.26
CA ARG A 21 -2.09 -10.51 -4.43
C ARG A 21 -3.12 -11.33 -5.20
N ARG A 22 -4.05 -11.99 -4.49
CA ARG A 22 -5.11 -12.76 -5.15
C ARG A 22 -6.11 -11.89 -5.89
N ALA A 23 -6.36 -10.68 -5.38
CA ALA A 23 -7.26 -9.70 -5.96
C ALA A 23 -6.55 -8.68 -6.85
N GLU A 24 -5.26 -8.88 -7.15
CA GLU A 24 -4.41 -7.93 -7.86
C GLU A 24 -5.02 -7.58 -9.24
N PRO A 25 -5.20 -6.27 -9.55
CA PRO A 25 -5.60 -5.85 -10.89
C PRO A 25 -4.44 -6.03 -11.87
N ASP A 26 -4.77 -6.27 -13.15
CA ASP A 26 -3.77 -6.47 -14.20
C ASP A 26 -2.80 -5.26 -14.28
N GLY A 27 -1.52 -5.52 -14.02
CA GLY A 27 -0.46 -4.51 -14.03
C GLY A 27 -0.07 -3.95 -12.66
N ALA A 28 -0.65 -4.37 -11.55
CA ALA A 28 -0.10 -4.05 -10.22
C ALA A 28 1.04 -5.02 -9.83
N VAL A 29 1.95 -4.56 -8.99
CA VAL A 29 3.05 -5.35 -8.41
C VAL A 29 2.99 -5.19 -6.90
N VAL A 30 2.67 -6.28 -6.20
CA VAL A 30 2.57 -6.29 -4.73
C VAL A 30 3.87 -6.71 -4.07
N LEU A 31 4.54 -5.73 -3.46
CA LEU A 31 5.67 -5.92 -2.56
C LEU A 31 5.17 -6.13 -1.13
N SER A 32 5.94 -6.82 -0.30
CA SER A 32 5.58 -7.10 1.09
C SER A 32 6.67 -6.65 2.05
N ALA A 33 6.31 -6.03 3.17
CA ALA A 33 7.17 -5.76 4.31
C ALA A 33 6.45 -6.14 5.62
N ARG A 34 7.19 -6.16 6.74
CA ARG A 34 6.62 -6.41 8.08
C ARG A 34 7.06 -5.33 9.06
N GLY A 35 6.08 -4.57 9.55
CA GLY A 35 6.33 -3.52 10.54
C GLY A 35 7.11 -2.33 9.99
N VAL A 36 7.44 -1.40 10.88
CA VAL A 36 8.01 -0.09 10.53
C VAL A 36 9.39 -0.20 9.88
N ASP A 37 10.35 -0.84 10.54
CA ASP A 37 11.76 -0.87 10.09
C ASP A 37 11.91 -1.47 8.70
N GLU A 38 11.29 -2.63 8.45
CA GLU A 38 11.38 -3.32 7.16
C GLU A 38 10.67 -2.52 6.06
N THR A 39 9.59 -1.81 6.39
CA THR A 39 8.87 -0.95 5.46
C THR A 39 9.71 0.24 5.06
N LEU A 40 10.28 0.97 6.02
CA LEU A 40 11.15 2.11 5.75
C LEU A 40 12.43 1.69 5.02
N GLU A 41 13.04 0.56 5.39
CA GLU A 41 14.20 0.03 4.66
C GLU A 41 13.85 -0.25 3.20
N ARG A 42 12.70 -0.87 2.93
CA ARG A 42 12.25 -1.13 1.56
C ARG A 42 11.96 0.14 0.78
N LEU A 43 11.32 1.13 1.40
CA LEU A 43 11.08 2.43 0.76
C LEU A 43 12.39 3.15 0.43
N GLY A 44 13.38 3.08 1.32
CA GLY A 44 14.72 3.64 1.09
C GLY A 44 15.50 2.91 -0.03
N ARG A 45 15.26 1.62 -0.24
CA ARG A 45 15.90 0.83 -1.32
C ARG A 45 15.14 0.84 -2.65
N SER A 46 13.83 1.08 -2.63
CA SER A 46 12.96 0.92 -3.80
C SER A 46 12.61 2.27 -4.40
N ALA A 47 13.17 2.57 -5.58
CA ALA A 47 12.94 3.86 -6.27
C ALA A 47 11.52 4.04 -6.85
N ARG A 48 10.65 3.04 -6.73
CA ARG A 48 9.31 3.00 -7.33
C ARG A 48 8.36 2.25 -6.38
N VAL A 49 7.88 2.95 -5.37
CA VAL A 49 6.68 2.56 -4.64
C VAL A 49 5.68 3.68 -4.86
N ASP A 50 4.54 3.34 -5.45
CA ASP A 50 3.49 4.28 -5.80
C ASP A 50 2.54 4.50 -4.62
N ALA A 51 2.31 3.48 -3.78
CA ALA A 51 1.54 3.57 -2.55
C ALA A 51 1.91 2.49 -1.54
N VAL A 52 1.54 2.71 -0.28
CA VAL A 52 1.66 1.73 0.81
C VAL A 52 0.26 1.33 1.30
N VAL A 53 0.06 0.04 1.57
CA VAL A 53 -1.10 -0.47 2.31
C VAL A 53 -0.64 -1.03 3.64
N THR A 54 -1.32 -0.70 4.73
CA THR A 54 -0.98 -1.23 6.05
C THR A 54 -2.22 -1.45 6.90
N ASP A 55 -2.24 -2.50 7.72
CA ASP A 55 -3.19 -2.66 8.84
C ASP A 55 -2.64 -2.11 10.16
N ASP A 56 -1.40 -1.61 10.13
CA ASP A 56 -0.67 -1.12 11.28
C ASP A 56 -0.56 0.41 11.23
N PRO A 57 -1.11 1.14 12.23
CA PRO A 57 -1.08 2.61 12.26
C PRO A 57 0.30 3.19 12.60
N ASP A 58 1.19 2.43 13.27
CA ASP A 58 2.54 2.89 13.55
C ASP A 58 3.36 2.96 12.25
N VAL A 59 3.09 2.06 11.29
CA VAL A 59 3.66 2.13 9.94
C VAL A 59 3.19 3.39 9.19
N GLU A 60 1.91 3.73 9.25
CA GLU A 60 1.39 4.96 8.63
C GLU A 60 2.04 6.21 9.23
N ALA A 61 2.14 6.26 10.56
CA ALA A 61 2.78 7.36 11.28
C ALA A 61 4.26 7.52 10.90
N ALA A 62 5.01 6.40 10.87
CA ALA A 62 6.41 6.41 10.52
C ALA A 62 6.65 6.84 9.07
N ILE A 63 5.83 6.39 8.11
CA ILE A 63 5.93 6.85 6.72
C ILE A 63 5.68 8.35 6.62
N ARG A 64 4.66 8.86 7.31
CA ARG A 64 4.33 10.30 7.30
C ARG A 64 5.45 11.16 7.91
N GLU A 65 6.16 10.63 8.89
CA GLU A 65 7.27 11.33 9.54
C GLU A 65 8.56 11.29 8.71
N GLU A 66 8.92 10.10 8.21
CA GLU A 66 10.26 9.83 7.68
C GLU A 66 10.35 9.89 6.15
N VAL A 67 9.24 9.74 5.43
CA VAL A 67 9.26 9.68 3.97
C VAL A 67 8.93 11.06 3.39
N PRO A 68 9.91 11.74 2.78
CA PRO A 68 9.68 13.06 2.20
C PRO A 68 8.76 12.97 0.97
N GLY A 69 7.61 13.64 1.04
CA GLY A 69 6.64 13.71 -0.05
C GLY A 69 5.27 13.16 0.34
N SER A 70 4.30 13.29 -0.55
CA SER A 70 2.94 12.80 -0.34
C SER A 70 2.81 11.34 -0.78
N LEU A 71 3.69 10.44 -0.28
CA LEU A 71 3.55 9.01 -0.57
C LEU A 71 2.18 8.55 -0.03
N PRO A 72 1.28 8.08 -0.90
CA PRO A 72 -0.06 7.71 -0.47
C PRO A 72 -0.01 6.46 0.41
N VAL A 73 -0.65 6.51 1.57
CA VAL A 73 -0.79 5.39 2.51
C VAL A 73 -2.27 5.09 2.70
N LEU A 74 -2.66 3.84 2.42
CA LEU A 74 -3.99 3.32 2.72
C LEU A 74 -3.92 2.45 3.98
N VAL A 75 -4.62 2.87 5.03
CA VAL A 75 -4.79 2.04 6.21
C VAL A 75 -6.06 1.21 6.07
N VAL A 76 -5.93 -0.10 6.18
CA VAL A 76 -7.04 -1.05 6.08
C VAL A 76 -7.33 -1.67 7.44
N THR A 77 -8.60 -1.88 7.74
CA THR A 77 -9.01 -2.63 8.93
C THR A 77 -9.19 -4.11 8.55
N GLY A 78 -9.19 -5.01 9.54
CA GLY A 78 -9.43 -6.44 9.29
C GLY A 78 -10.79 -6.76 8.63
N GLU A 79 -11.70 -5.79 8.59
CA GLU A 79 -13.01 -5.89 7.90
C GLU A 79 -12.95 -5.47 6.43
N THR A 80 -11.86 -4.80 6.01
CA THR A 80 -11.69 -4.31 4.64
C THR A 80 -11.36 -5.48 3.71
N GLY A 81 -12.24 -5.75 2.76
CA GLY A 81 -12.01 -6.78 1.75
C GLY A 81 -10.88 -6.40 0.76
N PRO A 82 -10.20 -7.36 0.13
CA PRO A 82 -9.08 -7.08 -0.77
C PRO A 82 -9.50 -6.31 -2.03
N GLU A 83 -10.71 -6.55 -2.55
CA GLU A 83 -11.25 -5.77 -3.68
C GLU A 83 -11.55 -4.32 -3.31
N GLU A 84 -12.04 -4.10 -2.08
CA GLU A 84 -12.32 -2.76 -1.58
C GLU A 84 -11.03 -1.98 -1.32
N ALA A 85 -10.02 -2.64 -0.77
CA ALA A 85 -8.68 -2.08 -0.61
C ALA A 85 -8.08 -1.65 -1.97
N TRP A 86 -8.22 -2.48 -3.01
CA TRP A 86 -7.78 -2.11 -4.36
C TRP A 86 -8.54 -0.92 -4.92
N ARG A 87 -9.86 -0.87 -4.81
CA ARG A 87 -10.64 0.30 -5.25
C ARG A 87 -10.24 1.57 -4.52
N ALA A 88 -9.98 1.48 -3.22
CA ALA A 88 -9.53 2.61 -2.43
C ALA A 88 -8.13 3.09 -2.89
N LEU A 89 -7.22 2.16 -3.17
CA LEU A 89 -5.90 2.44 -3.77
C LEU A 89 -6.02 3.11 -5.15
N GLU A 90 -6.91 2.61 -6.01
CA GLU A 90 -7.17 3.19 -7.33
C GLU A 90 -7.65 4.64 -7.22
N ALA A 91 -8.58 4.92 -6.31
CA ALA A 91 -9.06 6.27 -6.04
C ALA A 91 -7.96 7.19 -5.48
N LEU A 92 -7.10 6.65 -4.61
CA LEU A 92 -5.98 7.35 -4.00
C LEU A 92 -4.91 7.73 -5.03
N LEU A 93 -4.59 6.81 -5.95
CA LEU A 93 -3.57 6.98 -7.00
C LEU A 93 -4.08 7.73 -8.23
N GLY A 94 -5.36 7.58 -8.56
CA GLY A 94 -6.00 8.21 -9.72
C GLY A 94 -6.27 9.71 -9.55
N GLY A 95 -6.23 10.22 -8.31
CA GLY A 95 -6.64 11.58 -7.97
C GLY A 95 -8.16 11.67 -7.99
N GLY A 96 -8.77 11.92 -6.83
CA GLY A 96 -10.22 11.92 -6.68
C GLY A 96 -10.96 12.79 -7.70
N GLU A 97 -11.61 12.17 -8.67
CA GLU A 97 -12.89 12.64 -9.18
C GLU A 97 -13.97 11.92 -8.39
N ALA A 98 -14.32 12.49 -7.24
CA ALA A 98 -15.65 12.27 -6.69
C ALA A 98 -16.67 12.92 -7.65
N PRO A 99 -17.81 12.26 -7.96
CA PRO A 99 -18.87 12.86 -8.76
C PRO A 99 -19.49 14.10 -8.09
#